data_AF-A0A3A2Z7B7-F1
#
_entry.id   AF-A0A3A2Z7B7-F1
#
_cell.length_a   1.000
_cell.length_b   1.000
_cell.length_c   1.000
_cell.angle_alpha   90.00
_cell.angle_beta   90.00
_cell.angle_gamma   90.00
#
_symmetry.space_group_name_H-M   'P 1'
#
loop_
_entity.id
_entity.type
_entity.pdbx_description
1 polymer ?
#
loop_
_entity_poly.entity_id
_entity_poly.type
_entity_poly.pdbx_seq_one_letter_code
_entity_poly.pdbx_strand_id
1 'polypeptide(L)'
;MGINCCRLIGVRHANVIIVFKIPEVKFLIVGTAAVSSRSALPRRKKPKETLGIVAGQELPRRGRCTHYGKSYRWFRFSCCAKVFPCDKCHDAETDHPNEHANRMICGFCSREQIYRPEACGICRATLVGKAASGFWEGGKGTRNRVLMSRKDPRKYKKRGGLKTSGTSSSKKK
;
A
#
# COMPACT_ATOMS: atom_id res chain seq x y z
N MET A 1 4.69 9.89 -74.33
CA MET A 1 5.16 10.26 -72.97
C MET A 1 6.06 9.15 -72.45
N GLY A 2 7.26 9.46 -71.97
CA GLY A 2 8.16 8.44 -71.41
C GLY A 2 9.49 9.06 -70.98
N ILE A 3 9.44 9.81 -69.89
CA ILE A 3 10.55 10.54 -69.29
C ILE A 3 11.54 9.53 -68.71
N ASN A 4 12.76 9.53 -69.23
CA ASN A 4 13.93 9.01 -68.53
C ASN A 4 14.21 9.92 -67.34
N CYS A 5 14.14 9.41 -66.11
CA CYS A 5 14.97 9.95 -65.03
C CYS A 5 15.16 8.95 -63.87
N CYS A 6 16.43 8.83 -63.50
CA CYS A 6 16.93 8.67 -62.14
C CYS A 6 16.83 7.30 -61.45
N ARG A 7 18.03 6.71 -61.31
CA ARG A 7 18.84 6.71 -60.06
C ARG A 7 19.01 5.35 -59.37
N LEU A 8 20.24 5.26 -58.84
CA LEU A 8 20.68 4.53 -57.65
C LEU A 8 21.11 3.09 -57.86
N ILE A 9 22.43 3.00 -58.04
CA ILE A 9 23.34 2.04 -57.43
C ILE A 9 22.74 1.51 -56.11
N GLY A 10 22.30 0.26 -56.14
CA GLY A 10 21.95 -0.52 -54.97
C GLY A 10 22.87 -1.73 -54.91
N VAL A 11 23.97 -1.61 -54.17
CA VAL A 11 24.83 -2.76 -53.85
C VAL A 11 23.99 -3.71 -52.99
N ARG A 12 23.55 -4.82 -53.58
CA ARG A 12 22.85 -5.87 -52.86
C ARG A 12 23.88 -6.67 -52.07
N HIS A 13 24.18 -6.22 -50.85
CA HIS A 13 24.81 -7.11 -49.87
C HIS A 13 23.83 -8.25 -49.59
N ALA A 14 24.15 -9.43 -50.11
CA ALA A 14 23.46 -10.65 -49.76
C ALA A 14 23.76 -10.93 -48.27
N ASN A 15 22.80 -10.65 -47.40
CA ASN A 15 22.83 -11.17 -46.04
C ASN A 15 22.54 -12.66 -46.11
N VAL A 16 23.59 -13.47 -46.08
CA VAL A 16 23.48 -14.92 -45.94
C VAL A 16 23.11 -15.21 -44.48
N ILE A 17 21.87 -15.61 -44.23
CA ILE A 17 21.45 -16.13 -42.93
C ILE A 17 21.82 -17.60 -42.91
N ILE A 18 22.90 -17.94 -42.22
CA ILE A 18 23.22 -19.33 -41.88
C ILE A 18 22.26 -19.80 -40.78
N VAL A 19 21.32 -20.68 -41.13
CA VAL A 19 20.43 -21.35 -40.17
C VAL A 19 21.14 -22.59 -39.63
N PHE A 20 21.80 -22.44 -38.48
CA PHE A 20 22.40 -23.57 -37.78
C PHE A 20 21.33 -24.31 -36.98
N LYS A 21 20.98 -25.53 -37.41
CA LYS A 21 19.97 -26.36 -36.75
C LYS A 21 20.66 -27.14 -35.62
N ILE A 22 20.55 -26.63 -34.39
CA ILE A 22 21.15 -27.26 -33.21
C ILE A 22 20.41 -28.59 -32.97
N PRO A 23 21.09 -29.76 -33.04
CA PRO A 23 20.48 -31.03 -32.66
C PRO A 23 20.19 -31.03 -31.15
N GLU A 24 19.18 -31.80 -30.74
CA GLU A 24 18.65 -31.85 -29.38
C GLU A 24 19.76 -31.94 -28.32
N VAL A 25 20.06 -30.80 -27.69
CA VAL A 25 21.04 -30.72 -26.60
C VAL A 25 20.38 -31.24 -25.33
N LYS A 26 20.64 -32.51 -25.02
CA LYS A 26 20.31 -33.11 -23.73
C LYS A 26 21.29 -32.56 -22.69
N PHE A 27 20.89 -31.46 -22.05
CA PHE A 27 21.58 -30.93 -20.88
C PHE A 27 21.48 -31.94 -19.73
N LEU A 28 22.51 -32.76 -19.55
CA LEU A 28 22.70 -33.50 -18.33
C LEU A 28 23.25 -32.53 -17.29
N ILE A 29 22.38 -32.12 -16.36
CA ILE A 29 22.78 -31.32 -15.20
C ILE A 29 23.63 -32.23 -14.30
N VAL A 30 24.94 -32.24 -14.52
CA VAL A 30 25.90 -32.86 -13.60
C VAL A 30 26.25 -31.83 -12.53
N GLY A 31 25.45 -31.83 -11.48
CA GLY A 31 25.66 -31.03 -10.29
C GLY A 31 24.68 -31.48 -9.22
N THR A 32 25.02 -31.27 -7.95
CA THR A 32 24.22 -31.59 -6.74
C THR A 32 22.90 -30.80 -6.64
N ALA A 33 22.24 -30.53 -7.76
CA ALA A 33 20.96 -29.85 -7.93
C ALA A 33 19.83 -30.84 -8.31
N ALA A 34 19.96 -32.11 -7.91
CA ALA A 34 18.88 -33.10 -8.00
C ALA A 34 17.74 -32.88 -6.99
N VAL A 35 17.79 -31.81 -6.18
CA VAL A 35 16.61 -31.24 -5.52
C VAL A 35 15.96 -30.26 -6.49
N SER A 36 15.37 -30.83 -7.53
CA SER A 36 14.50 -30.12 -8.46
C SER A 36 13.41 -29.41 -7.67
N SER A 37 13.15 -28.14 -7.99
CA SER A 37 11.95 -27.41 -7.53
C SER A 37 10.63 -28.12 -7.85
N ARG A 38 10.67 -29.21 -8.63
CA ARG A 38 9.57 -30.13 -8.94
C ARG A 38 9.34 -31.24 -7.90
N SER A 39 10.30 -31.52 -7.02
CA SER A 39 10.17 -32.48 -5.90
C SER A 39 9.95 -31.79 -4.54
N ALA A 40 9.74 -30.48 -4.53
CA ALA A 40 9.20 -29.80 -3.36
C ALA A 40 7.75 -30.28 -3.16
N LEU A 41 7.57 -31.24 -2.24
CA LEU A 41 6.25 -31.62 -1.73
C LEU A 41 5.43 -30.34 -1.48
N PRO A 42 4.15 -30.27 -1.88
CA PRO A 42 3.33 -29.10 -1.63
C PRO A 42 3.42 -28.79 -0.13
N ARG A 43 4.01 -27.64 0.21
CA ARG A 43 4.14 -27.21 1.61
C ARG A 43 2.75 -27.31 2.23
N ARG A 44 2.59 -28.21 3.21
CA ARG A 44 1.33 -28.38 3.95
C ARG A 44 0.95 -27.00 4.49
N LYS A 45 -0.13 -26.43 3.96
CA LYS A 45 -0.65 -25.15 4.44
C LYS A 45 -1.13 -25.37 5.87
N LYS A 46 -0.63 -24.57 6.82
CA LYS A 46 -1.12 -24.60 8.21
C LYS A 46 -2.66 -24.47 8.20
N PRO A 47 -3.39 -25.28 9.00
CA PRO A 47 -4.84 -25.18 9.07
C PRO A 47 -5.24 -23.77 9.51
N LYS A 48 -6.23 -23.20 8.82
CA LYS A 48 -6.75 -21.87 9.16
C LYS A 48 -7.77 -22.02 10.28
N GLU A 49 -7.66 -21.18 11.30
CA GLU A 49 -8.70 -21.06 12.32
C GLU A 49 -10.02 -20.60 11.69
N THR A 50 -11.09 -21.35 11.96
CA THR A 50 -12.46 -21.06 11.51
C THR A 50 -13.21 -20.32 12.61
N LEU A 51 -13.16 -18.98 12.56
CA LEU A 51 -13.80 -18.09 13.54
C LEU A 51 -15.33 -17.99 13.44
N GLY A 52 -16.00 -18.85 12.66
CA GLY A 52 -17.46 -18.77 12.44
C GLY A 52 -17.94 -17.48 11.76
N ILE A 53 -17.03 -16.70 11.18
CA ILE A 53 -17.38 -15.42 10.56
C ILE A 53 -17.98 -15.66 9.17
N VAL A 54 -19.17 -15.12 8.93
CA VAL A 54 -19.86 -15.18 7.65
C VAL A 54 -19.44 -14.00 6.77
N ALA A 55 -18.93 -14.29 5.58
CA ALA A 55 -18.60 -13.27 4.60
C ALA A 55 -19.85 -12.46 4.21
N GLY A 56 -19.75 -11.14 4.27
CA GLY A 56 -20.84 -10.20 3.99
C GLY A 56 -21.46 -9.57 5.24
N GLN A 57 -21.27 -10.15 6.42
CA GLN A 57 -21.70 -9.56 7.69
C GLN A 57 -20.63 -8.66 8.30
N GLU A 58 -21.01 -7.73 9.16
CA GLU A 58 -20.05 -6.93 9.93
C GLU A 58 -19.39 -7.79 11.02
N LEU A 59 -18.10 -7.58 11.26
CA LEU A 59 -17.41 -8.19 12.40
C LEU A 59 -17.95 -7.60 13.71
N PRO A 60 -17.85 -8.32 14.85
CA PRO A 60 -18.17 -7.76 16.15
C PRO A 60 -17.44 -6.43 16.38
N ARG A 61 -18.19 -5.40 16.80
CA ARG A 61 -17.70 -4.02 16.97
C ARG A 61 -17.01 -3.41 15.73
N ARG A 62 -17.32 -3.93 14.53
CA ARG A 62 -16.67 -3.59 13.24
C ARG A 62 -15.18 -3.87 13.22
N GLY A 63 -14.75 -4.86 13.99
CA GLY A 63 -13.35 -5.27 14.10
C GLY A 63 -12.46 -4.32 14.93
N ARG A 64 -13.04 -3.41 15.70
CA ARG A 64 -12.30 -2.53 16.60
C ARG A 64 -11.85 -3.25 17.86
N CYS A 65 -10.68 -2.89 18.35
CA CYS A 65 -10.19 -3.27 19.68
C CYS A 65 -10.01 -2.03 20.57
N THR A 66 -9.73 -2.28 21.85
CA THR A 66 -9.38 -1.25 22.84
C THR A 66 -8.10 -0.50 22.48
N HIS A 67 -7.12 -1.19 21.89
CA HIS A 67 -5.84 -0.62 21.50
C HIS A 67 -5.95 0.35 20.31
N TYR A 68 -6.73 -0.02 19.30
CA TYR A 68 -6.90 0.73 18.07
C TYR A 68 -8.39 0.94 17.78
N GLY A 69 -8.97 1.95 18.42
CA GLY A 69 -10.39 2.29 18.25
C GLY A 69 -10.76 2.79 16.85
N LYS A 70 -9.77 3.15 16.02
CA LYS A 70 -9.95 3.64 14.64
C LYS A 70 -9.60 2.61 13.57
N SER A 71 -9.19 1.40 13.95
CA SER A 71 -8.94 0.32 13.00
C SER A 71 -10.15 -0.58 12.88
N TYR A 72 -10.64 -0.76 11.66
CA TYR A 72 -11.75 -1.64 11.32
C TYR A 72 -11.25 -2.88 10.57
N ARG A 73 -10.13 -3.45 11.03
CA ARG A 73 -9.44 -4.58 10.38
C ARG A 73 -8.97 -5.57 11.41
N TRP A 74 -9.08 -6.85 11.09
CA TRP A 74 -8.40 -7.93 11.79
C TRP A 74 -7.27 -8.45 10.92
N PHE A 75 -6.24 -9.01 11.54
CA PHE A 75 -5.07 -9.56 10.85
C PHE A 75 -5.02 -11.05 11.02
N ARG A 76 -4.60 -11.75 9.97
CA ARG A 76 -4.16 -13.14 10.10
C ARG A 76 -2.65 -13.15 10.12
N PHE A 77 -2.09 -13.39 11.29
CA PHE A 77 -0.65 -13.41 11.52
C PHE A 77 0.00 -14.63 10.85
N SER A 78 1.14 -14.46 10.19
CA SER A 78 1.84 -15.55 9.49
C SER A 78 2.52 -16.53 10.46
N CYS A 79 2.95 -16.05 11.63
CA CYS A 79 3.57 -16.86 12.69
C CYS A 79 2.66 -18.00 13.17
N CYS A 80 1.43 -17.69 13.58
CA CYS A 80 0.49 -18.66 14.18
C CYS A 80 -0.78 -18.95 13.35
N ALA A 81 -1.00 -18.27 12.22
CA ALA A 81 -2.22 -18.37 11.40
C ALA A 81 -3.55 -18.05 12.11
N LYS A 82 -3.48 -17.59 13.38
CA LYS A 82 -4.59 -17.06 14.17
C LYS A 82 -4.95 -15.65 13.72
N VAL A 83 -6.14 -15.23 14.13
CA VAL A 83 -6.69 -13.93 13.75
C VAL A 83 -6.88 -13.04 14.97
N PHE A 84 -6.30 -11.85 14.94
CA PHE A 84 -6.45 -10.86 16.00
C PHE A 84 -6.74 -9.46 15.43
N PRO A 85 -7.42 -8.57 16.17
CA PRO A 85 -7.68 -7.20 15.72
C PRO A 85 -6.41 -6.35 15.59
N CYS A 86 -5.35 -6.66 16.33
CA CYS A 86 -4.10 -5.92 16.27
C CYS A 86 -2.94 -6.65 16.92
N ASP A 87 -1.72 -6.14 16.69
CA ASP A 87 -0.46 -6.65 17.24
C ASP A 87 -0.48 -6.76 18.77
N LYS A 88 -0.97 -5.73 19.47
CA LYS A 88 -1.06 -5.76 20.94
C LYS A 88 -2.03 -6.81 21.48
N CYS A 89 -3.08 -7.14 20.72
CA CYS A 89 -3.99 -8.24 21.08
C CYS A 89 -3.34 -9.59 20.80
N HIS A 90 -2.51 -9.69 19.76
CA HIS A 90 -1.74 -10.89 19.46
C HIS A 90 -0.71 -11.17 20.56
N ASP A 91 0.08 -10.18 20.95
CA ASP A 91 1.16 -10.33 21.94
C ASP A 91 0.63 -10.61 23.35
N ALA A 92 -0.63 -10.26 23.63
CA ALA A 92 -1.28 -10.57 24.91
C ALA A 92 -1.76 -12.03 25.03
N GLU A 93 -2.00 -12.70 23.91
CA GLU A 93 -2.57 -14.06 23.86
C GLU A 93 -1.56 -15.12 23.39
N THR A 94 -0.42 -14.69 22.82
CA THR A 94 0.56 -15.60 22.23
C THR A 94 1.97 -15.30 22.72
N ASP A 95 2.67 -16.36 23.15
CA ASP A 95 4.05 -16.30 23.66
C ASP A 95 5.09 -16.43 22.53
N HIS A 96 4.97 -15.62 21.49
CA HIS A 96 5.98 -15.57 20.43
C HIS A 96 6.08 -14.17 19.81
N PRO A 97 7.24 -13.80 19.24
CA PRO A 97 7.37 -12.53 18.55
C PRO A 97 6.39 -12.43 17.39
N ASN A 98 5.89 -11.22 17.18
CA ASN A 98 4.97 -10.91 16.10
C ASN A 98 5.71 -10.88 14.74
N GLU A 99 5.15 -11.58 13.76
CA GLU A 99 5.59 -11.53 12.36
C GLU A 99 4.54 -10.81 11.51
N HIS A 100 4.98 -9.99 10.56
CA HIS A 100 4.10 -9.16 9.75
C HIS A 100 2.98 -9.95 9.05
N ALA A 101 1.73 -9.55 9.30
CA ALA A 101 0.55 -10.17 8.70
C ALA A 101 0.31 -9.71 7.25
N ASN A 102 0.54 -10.61 6.29
CA ASN A 102 0.27 -10.35 4.87
C ASN A 102 -1.22 -10.34 4.49
N ARG A 103 -2.10 -10.83 5.37
CA ARG A 103 -3.55 -10.98 5.12
C ARG A 103 -4.34 -10.28 6.21
N MET A 104 -5.44 -9.64 5.82
CA MET A 104 -6.35 -8.95 6.73
C MET A 104 -7.80 -9.28 6.41
N ILE A 105 -8.66 -9.16 7.42
CA ILE A 105 -10.11 -9.33 7.32
C ILE A 105 -10.76 -7.98 7.53
N CYS A 106 -11.66 -7.60 6.62
CA CYS A 106 -12.38 -6.33 6.69
C CYS A 106 -13.44 -6.36 7.79
N GLY A 107 -13.44 -5.35 8.67
CA GLY A 107 -14.42 -5.17 9.74
C GLY A 107 -15.87 -4.98 9.28
N PHE A 108 -16.07 -4.52 8.03
CA PHE A 108 -17.39 -4.19 7.48
C PHE A 108 -18.04 -5.32 6.69
N CYS A 109 -17.26 -6.05 5.91
CA CYS A 109 -17.80 -7.14 5.07
C CYS A 109 -17.26 -8.52 5.45
N SER A 110 -16.44 -8.60 6.51
CA SER A 110 -15.86 -9.85 7.03
C SER A 110 -15.09 -10.70 6.02
N ARG A 111 -14.70 -10.11 4.89
CA ARG A 111 -13.94 -10.82 3.84
C ARG A 111 -12.45 -10.69 4.08
N GLU A 112 -11.76 -11.82 3.86
CA GLU A 112 -10.31 -11.92 3.93
C GLU A 112 -9.67 -11.47 2.61
N GLN A 113 -8.65 -10.63 2.70
CA GLN A 113 -7.95 -10.02 1.56
C GLN A 113 -6.46 -9.84 1.88
N ILE A 114 -5.66 -9.51 0.85
CA ILE A 114 -4.26 -9.11 1.05
C ILE A 114 -4.22 -7.80 1.83
N TYR A 115 -3.19 -7.61 2.67
CA TYR A 115 -2.98 -6.38 3.42
C TYR A 115 -3.06 -5.14 2.51
N ARG A 116 -3.97 -4.23 2.84
CA ARG A 116 -4.17 -2.94 2.19
C ARG A 116 -4.57 -1.89 3.23
N PRO A 117 -3.70 -0.92 3.55
CA PRO A 117 -3.96 0.02 4.63
C PRO A 117 -5.09 1.01 4.31
N GLU A 118 -5.27 1.38 3.03
CA GLU A 118 -6.20 2.43 2.60
C GLU A 118 -7.68 2.02 2.72
N ALA A 119 -8.10 1.00 1.96
CA ALA A 119 -9.49 0.60 1.84
C ALA A 119 -9.62 -0.89 1.51
N CYS A 120 -10.80 -1.44 1.80
CA CYS A 120 -11.13 -2.80 1.39
C CYS A 120 -11.26 -2.91 -0.13
N GLY A 121 -10.65 -3.93 -0.74
CA GLY A 121 -10.76 -4.19 -2.18
C GLY A 121 -12.15 -4.65 -2.64
N ILE A 122 -13.06 -4.93 -1.70
CA ILE A 122 -14.38 -5.51 -2.00
C ILE A 122 -15.49 -4.49 -1.71
N CYS A 123 -15.66 -4.10 -0.44
CA CYS A 123 -16.69 -3.12 -0.06
C CYS A 123 -16.23 -1.66 -0.14
N ARG A 124 -14.94 -1.41 -0.44
CA ARG A 124 -14.33 -0.07 -0.57
C ARG A 124 -14.41 0.80 0.68
N ALA A 125 -14.83 0.26 1.82
CA ALA A 125 -14.84 0.96 3.09
C ALA A 125 -13.41 1.32 3.54
N THR A 126 -13.24 2.51 4.12
CA THR A 126 -11.98 2.96 4.73
C THR A 126 -11.73 2.18 6.02
N LEU A 127 -10.63 1.43 6.08
CA LEU A 127 -10.33 0.53 7.20
C LEU A 127 -9.56 1.22 8.33
N VAL A 128 -8.95 2.35 8.05
CA VAL A 128 -8.21 3.15 9.02
C VAL A 128 -8.86 4.53 9.10
N GLY A 129 -9.41 4.86 10.27
CA GLY A 129 -9.94 6.19 10.52
C GLY A 129 -8.84 7.23 10.42
N LYS A 130 -9.11 8.34 9.73
CA LYS A 130 -8.17 9.46 9.62
C LYS A 130 -7.72 9.89 11.03
N ALA A 131 -6.41 10.09 11.18
CA ALA A 131 -5.90 10.83 12.33
C ALA A 131 -6.61 12.20 12.35
N ALA A 132 -6.94 12.69 13.55
CA ALA A 132 -7.57 13.99 13.64
C ALA A 132 -6.60 15.01 13.01
N SER A 133 -7.04 15.75 11.98
CA SER A 133 -6.31 16.87 11.40
C SER A 133 -6.32 18.03 12.39
N GLY A 134 -5.62 17.84 13.49
CA GLY A 134 -5.57 18.77 14.59
C GLY A 134 -4.12 18.96 14.95
N PHE A 135 -3.55 20.05 14.43
CA PHE A 135 -2.28 20.63 14.86
C PHE A 135 -1.01 20.12 14.13
N TRP A 136 -0.64 20.90 13.11
CA TRP A 136 0.62 20.96 12.36
C TRP A 136 1.15 19.66 11.74
N GLU A 137 0.85 19.47 10.46
CA GLU A 137 1.65 18.66 9.54
C GLU A 137 2.90 19.47 9.18
N GLY A 138 4.08 19.08 9.68
CA GLY A 138 5.38 19.65 9.28
C GLY A 138 5.58 21.17 9.47
N GLY A 139 4.86 21.82 10.40
CA GLY A 139 5.03 23.26 10.64
C GLY A 139 4.29 24.19 9.66
N LYS A 140 3.38 23.67 8.82
CA LYS A 140 2.48 24.47 7.96
C LYS A 140 1.00 24.12 8.16
N GLY A 141 0.51 24.27 9.38
CA GLY A 141 -0.88 24.09 9.75
C GLY A 141 -1.73 25.30 9.39
N THR A 142 -2.74 25.11 8.56
CA THR A 142 -3.77 26.11 8.27
C THR A 142 -4.43 26.55 9.59
N ARG A 143 -4.28 27.83 9.95
CA ARG A 143 -4.86 28.46 11.15
C ARG A 143 -6.39 28.56 11.03
N ASN A 144 -7.08 27.43 11.16
CA ASN A 144 -8.54 27.33 11.15
C ASN A 144 -9.09 27.45 12.57
N ARG A 145 -9.76 28.57 12.88
CA ARG A 145 -10.29 28.87 14.22
C ARG A 145 -11.26 27.79 14.76
N VAL A 146 -11.97 27.08 13.88
CA VAL A 146 -12.92 26.01 14.27
C VAL A 146 -12.19 24.81 14.85
N LEU A 147 -11.09 24.39 14.21
CA LEU A 147 -10.31 23.21 14.61
C LEU A 147 -9.28 23.49 15.71
N MET A 148 -8.96 24.77 15.96
CA MET A 148 -8.02 25.15 17.02
C MET A 148 -8.61 24.89 18.40
N SER A 149 -7.77 24.36 19.30
CA SER A 149 -8.09 24.24 20.72
C SER A 149 -8.52 25.58 21.30
N ARG A 150 -9.54 25.57 22.17
CA ARG A 150 -9.98 26.77 22.92
C ARG A 150 -8.87 27.31 23.83
N LYS A 151 -7.90 26.47 24.21
CA LYS A 151 -6.77 26.85 25.06
C LYS A 151 -5.58 27.41 24.27
N ASP A 152 -5.59 27.34 22.93
CA ASP A 152 -4.49 27.88 22.11
C ASP A 152 -4.64 29.40 21.94
N PRO A 153 -3.69 30.22 22.46
CA PRO A 153 -3.76 31.68 22.36
C PRO A 153 -3.76 32.18 20.89
N ARG A 154 -3.20 31.41 19.95
CA ARG A 154 -3.20 31.77 18.52
C ARG A 154 -4.61 31.73 17.91
N LYS A 155 -5.58 31.06 18.54
CA LYS A 155 -6.96 30.97 18.05
C LYS A 155 -7.66 32.33 18.00
N TYR A 156 -7.39 33.16 19.01
CA TYR A 156 -8.04 34.46 19.19
C TYR A 156 -7.19 35.62 18.67
N LYS A 157 -5.88 35.41 18.47
CA LYS A 157 -5.01 36.38 17.84
C LYS A 157 -5.42 36.55 16.36
N LYS A 158 -5.93 37.73 16.01
CA LYS A 158 -6.26 38.12 14.63
C LYS A 158 -5.01 37.97 13.75
N ARG A 159 -5.18 37.56 12.49
CA ARG A 159 -4.09 37.68 11.51
C ARG A 159 -3.74 39.17 11.44
N GLY A 160 -2.45 39.50 11.52
CA GLY A 160 -2.00 40.88 11.47
C GLY A 160 -2.66 41.57 10.27
N GLY A 161 -3.30 42.71 10.53
CA GLY A 161 -3.99 43.48 9.51
C GLY A 161 -3.03 43.76 8.35
N LEU A 162 -3.54 43.58 7.14
CA LEU A 162 -2.97 44.14 5.94
C LEU A 162 -2.76 45.65 6.20
N LYS A 163 -1.50 46.09 6.34
CA LYS A 163 -1.18 47.50 6.23
C LYS A 163 -1.38 47.86 4.76
N THR A 164 -2.54 48.42 4.43
CA THR A 164 -2.71 49.12 3.15
C THR A 164 -1.69 50.25 3.11
N SER A 165 -0.88 50.24 2.07
CA SER A 165 0.15 51.25 1.72
C SER A 165 -0.38 52.67 1.86
N GLY A 166 0.16 53.42 2.82
CA GLY A 166 -0.02 54.87 2.93
C GLY A 166 1.02 55.61 2.10
N THR A 167 0.53 56.44 1.18
CA THR A 167 1.25 57.36 0.29
C THR A 167 2.40 58.12 0.96
N SER A 168 3.58 58.10 0.34
CA SER A 168 4.71 58.97 0.67
C SER A 168 4.38 60.42 0.31
N SER A 169 4.17 61.28 1.32
CA SER A 169 4.20 62.73 1.15
C SER A 169 5.61 63.25 1.44
N SER A 170 6.27 63.75 0.40
CA SER A 170 7.54 64.45 0.47
C SER A 170 7.40 65.72 1.33
N LYS A 171 8.25 65.89 2.34
CA LYS A 171 8.40 67.17 3.05
C LYS A 171 9.84 67.67 2.90
N LYS A 172 9.93 68.70 2.06
CA LYS A 172 11.02 69.63 1.79
C LYS A 172 11.71 70.12 3.07
N LYS A 173 13.04 70.21 3.04
CA LYS A 173 13.83 71.19 3.79
C LYS A 173 14.91 71.72 2.86
#